data_AF-A0A6A5Q7Z4-F1
#
_entry.id   AF-A0A6A5Q7Z4-F1
#
_cell.length_a   1.000
_cell.length_b   1.000
_cell.length_c   1.000
_cell.angle_alpha   90.00
_cell.angle_beta   90.00
_cell.angle_gamma   90.00
#
_symmetry.space_group_name_H-M   'P 1'
#
loop_
_entity.id
_entity.type
_entity.pdbx_description
1 polymer ?
#
loop_
_entity_poly.entity_id
_entity_poly.type
_entity_poly.pdbx_seq_one_letter_code
_entity_poly.pdbx_strand_id
1 'polypeptide(L)'
;MSEDSVKQTSTAEGKAPVSIPRYFRNDAPLARRDPHKQLLQSLDRLITDYPPHHVPPGGGLYYGPISVAFLFYALHNLYPNLKLDDYPLNTWSAAYIEQAQTHIKNFPAPTPGKCGVSNDIMSLLALYAVTAQDPDTVKELCDHAAVMLEPETNNEWMYGRAGYLYLLRLVRGAFTDNKEAIELIEDTADEVIENIVASPRPWKWHGKAYVGAVHGAIGIITQIVLTDPSWAPKLEAELGALLSYQYESGNFPSSLPPGRDRLVQFCHGAPGVVSSLLSIRPFFPELHERIDRVITKARECIWERGLLTKEPCLCHGISGNALALDGKQFEHLMTYTTGHEIKSMAKDGMLEKSDDPSALWCGEAGRAWAWAVADKQLDKRFLGYNDL
;
A
#
# COMPACT_ATOMS: atom_id res chain seq x y z
N MET A 1 48.27 53.29 26.02
CA MET A 1 47.86 52.32 27.06
C MET A 1 46.36 52.48 27.31
N SER A 2 45.53 51.70 26.63
CA SER A 2 44.19 51.28 27.08
C SER A 2 43.84 50.06 26.24
N GLU A 3 43.59 48.96 26.91
CA GLU A 3 43.39 47.62 26.36
C GLU A 3 41.94 47.46 25.90
N ASP A 4 41.72 47.12 24.62
CA ASP A 4 40.43 46.60 24.16
C ASP A 4 40.49 45.07 24.14
N SER A 5 39.73 44.48 25.07
CA SER A 5 39.59 43.05 25.25
C SER A 5 38.59 42.47 24.26
N VAL A 6 39.10 41.74 23.27
CA VAL A 6 38.31 40.92 22.34
C VAL A 6 37.72 39.74 23.11
N LYS A 7 36.41 39.79 23.42
CA LYS A 7 35.66 38.61 23.89
C LYS A 7 35.53 37.61 22.73
N GLN A 8 36.28 36.52 22.82
CA GLN A 8 36.00 35.30 22.05
C GLN A 8 34.65 34.74 22.50
N THR A 9 33.64 34.86 21.64
CA THR A 9 32.41 34.08 21.72
C THR A 9 32.74 32.65 21.34
N SER A 10 32.78 31.76 22.33
CA SER A 10 32.84 30.32 22.11
C SER A 10 31.62 29.90 21.30
N THR A 11 31.83 29.47 20.07
CA THR A 11 30.83 28.76 19.28
C THR A 11 30.48 27.49 20.04
N ALA A 12 29.26 27.43 20.59
CA ALA A 12 28.69 26.20 21.09
C ALA A 12 28.69 25.18 19.95
N GLU A 13 29.44 24.09 20.12
CA GLU A 13 29.38 22.92 19.25
C GLU A 13 27.94 22.42 19.26
N GLY A 14 27.22 22.69 18.17
CA GLY A 14 25.90 22.11 17.94
C GLY A 14 26.07 20.60 17.88
N LYS A 15 25.58 19.89 18.90
CA LYS A 15 25.43 18.43 18.84
C LYS A 15 24.67 18.10 17.57
N ALA A 16 25.28 17.29 16.69
CA ALA A 16 24.60 16.75 15.54
C ALA A 16 23.28 16.10 16.00
N PRO A 17 22.16 16.33 15.31
CA PRO A 17 20.89 15.73 15.73
C PRO A 17 21.04 14.21 15.78
N VAL A 18 20.68 13.63 16.93
CA VAL A 18 20.66 12.17 17.12
C VAL A 18 19.69 11.60 16.09
N SER A 19 20.18 10.75 15.18
CA SER A 19 19.30 10.17 14.16
C SER A 19 18.37 9.15 14.82
N ILE A 20 17.07 9.28 14.54
CA ILE A 20 16.06 8.32 15.00
C ILE A 20 16.40 6.96 14.36
N PRO A 21 16.51 5.87 15.14
CA PRO A 21 16.73 4.54 14.56
C PRO A 21 15.54 4.14 13.67
N ARG A 22 15.73 3.24 12.71
CA ARG A 22 14.64 2.86 11.78
C ARG A 22 13.53 2.03 12.41
N TYR A 23 13.88 1.29 13.46
CA TYR A 23 13.00 0.40 14.19
C TYR A 23 13.48 0.32 15.64
N PHE A 24 12.61 -0.12 16.53
CA PHE A 24 12.95 -0.44 17.92
C PHE A 24 12.85 -1.94 18.17
N ARG A 25 13.49 -2.41 19.23
CA ARG A 25 13.57 -3.85 19.54
C ARG A 25 12.20 -4.40 19.92
N ASN A 26 11.92 -5.61 19.46
CA ASN A 26 10.76 -6.39 19.83
C ASN A 26 11.10 -7.32 21.02
N ASP A 27 11.22 -6.74 22.22
CA ASP A 27 11.61 -7.44 23.45
C ASP A 27 10.50 -7.52 24.51
N ALA A 28 9.35 -6.91 24.23
CA ALA A 28 8.19 -6.97 25.11
C ALA A 28 7.48 -8.34 25.04
N PRO A 29 6.80 -8.77 26.12
CA PRO A 29 5.94 -9.94 26.06
C PRO A 29 4.84 -9.81 25.01
N LEU A 30 4.42 -10.94 24.43
CA LEU A 30 3.28 -10.98 23.52
C LEU A 30 2.06 -10.35 24.15
N ALA A 31 1.39 -9.50 23.38
CA ALA A 31 0.28 -8.69 23.83
C ALA A 31 -0.78 -8.61 22.73
N ARG A 32 -2.00 -8.22 23.12
CA ARG A 32 -3.09 -7.94 22.19
C ARG A 32 -3.93 -6.78 22.68
N ARG A 33 -4.72 -6.19 21.78
CA ARG A 33 -5.74 -5.18 22.06
C ARG A 33 -7.08 -5.67 21.52
N ASP A 34 -8.16 -5.05 21.98
CA ASP A 34 -9.50 -5.23 21.39
C ASP A 34 -9.52 -4.58 20.00
N PRO A 35 -9.58 -5.36 18.91
CA PRO A 35 -9.49 -4.82 17.56
C PRO A 35 -10.65 -3.90 17.21
N HIS A 36 -11.88 -4.25 17.59
CA HIS A 36 -13.06 -3.43 17.32
C HIS A 36 -12.93 -2.05 17.96
N LYS A 37 -12.52 -2.02 19.22
CA LYS A 37 -12.29 -0.75 19.93
C LYS A 37 -11.20 0.09 19.25
N GLN A 38 -10.11 -0.53 18.79
CA GLN A 38 -9.04 0.20 18.11
C GLN A 38 -9.45 0.69 16.72
N LEU A 39 -10.26 -0.07 15.98
CA LEU A 39 -10.88 0.35 14.74
C LEU A 39 -11.72 1.61 14.95
N LEU A 40 -12.66 1.58 15.90
CA LEU A 40 -13.52 2.74 16.18
C LEU A 40 -12.72 3.98 16.57
N GLN A 41 -11.70 3.83 17.41
CA GLN A 41 -10.82 4.94 17.78
C GLN A 41 -10.01 5.47 16.59
N SER A 42 -9.63 4.60 15.65
CA SER A 42 -8.91 4.98 14.43
C SER A 42 -9.80 5.76 13.48
N LEU A 43 -11.03 5.29 13.27
CA LEU A 43 -12.03 5.96 12.45
C LEU A 43 -12.46 7.31 13.04
N ASP A 44 -12.66 7.39 14.36
CA ASP A 44 -12.99 8.62 15.07
C ASP A 44 -11.91 9.71 14.86
N ARG A 45 -10.62 9.34 15.00
CA ARG A 45 -9.51 10.25 14.67
C ARG A 45 -9.51 10.64 13.20
N LEU A 46 -9.75 9.69 12.30
CA LEU A 46 -9.76 9.95 10.86
C LEU A 46 -10.78 11.03 10.49
N ILE A 47 -12.01 10.93 10.97
CA ILE A 47 -13.06 11.91 10.64
C ILE A 47 -12.93 13.22 11.43
N THR A 48 -12.35 13.18 12.63
CA THR A 48 -12.18 14.37 13.49
C THR A 48 -10.99 15.21 13.05
N ASP A 49 -9.84 14.57 12.84
CA ASP A 49 -8.58 15.26 12.51
C ASP A 49 -8.46 15.53 11.00
N TYR A 50 -9.08 14.67 10.17
CA TYR A 50 -9.02 14.74 8.71
C TYR A 50 -10.40 14.67 8.03
N PRO A 51 -11.38 15.53 8.40
CA PRO A 51 -12.65 15.60 7.70
C PRO A 51 -12.44 15.91 6.20
N PRO A 52 -13.41 15.60 5.31
CA PRO A 52 -13.21 15.68 3.86
C PRO A 52 -12.52 16.96 3.36
N HIS A 53 -12.97 18.14 3.81
CA HIS A 53 -12.43 19.43 3.40
C HIS A 53 -11.00 19.74 3.91
N HIS A 54 -10.47 18.95 4.85
CA HIS A 54 -9.08 19.05 5.32
C HIS A 54 -8.12 18.12 4.58
N VAL A 55 -8.62 17.14 3.83
CA VAL A 55 -7.77 16.20 3.10
C VAL A 55 -7.33 16.82 1.77
N PRO A 56 -6.01 16.98 1.53
CA PRO A 56 -5.50 17.50 0.28
C PRO A 56 -5.87 16.57 -0.89
N PRO A 57 -6.34 17.11 -2.02
CA PRO A 57 -6.65 16.30 -3.19
C PRO A 57 -5.35 15.77 -3.84
N GLY A 58 -5.42 14.57 -4.44
CA GLY A 58 -4.30 13.98 -5.18
C GLY A 58 -3.85 12.60 -4.68
N GLY A 59 -3.29 11.81 -5.60
CA GLY A 59 -2.65 10.53 -5.33
C GLY A 59 -3.55 9.29 -5.31
N GLY A 60 -4.76 9.38 -5.89
CA GLY A 60 -5.61 8.22 -6.22
C GLY A 60 -5.96 7.33 -5.02
N LEU A 61 -5.87 6.01 -5.17
CA LEU A 61 -6.07 5.05 -4.07
C LEU A 61 -4.90 5.01 -3.07
N TYR A 62 -3.81 5.73 -3.35
CA TYR A 62 -2.64 5.73 -2.47
C TYR A 62 -2.72 6.83 -1.39
N TYR A 63 -3.04 8.06 -1.82
CA TYR A 63 -3.11 9.26 -0.99
C TYR A 63 -4.45 9.99 -1.11
N GLY A 64 -4.63 11.02 -0.28
CA GLY A 64 -5.71 11.98 -0.47
C GLY A 64 -7.12 11.38 -0.32
N PRO A 65 -8.16 12.10 -0.76
CA PRO A 65 -9.54 11.81 -0.43
C PRO A 65 -10.05 10.52 -1.08
N ILE A 66 -9.59 10.17 -2.29
CA ILE A 66 -10.02 8.94 -2.99
C ILE A 66 -9.58 7.70 -2.19
N SER A 67 -8.36 7.72 -1.64
CA SER A 67 -7.86 6.63 -0.78
C SER A 67 -8.69 6.46 0.50
N VAL A 68 -9.13 7.56 1.11
CA VAL A 68 -9.96 7.55 2.33
C VAL A 68 -11.38 7.10 2.01
N ALA A 69 -11.95 7.55 0.89
CA ALA A 69 -13.24 7.08 0.39
C ALA A 69 -13.22 5.57 0.18
N PHE A 70 -12.17 5.04 -0.45
CA PHE A 70 -12.06 3.61 -0.70
C PHE A 70 -12.04 2.76 0.58
N LEU A 71 -11.37 3.25 1.65
CA LEU A 71 -11.47 2.63 2.97
C LEU A 71 -12.93 2.57 3.44
N PHE A 72 -13.64 3.71 3.42
CA PHE A 72 -15.00 3.77 3.94
C PHE A 72 -15.97 2.90 3.14
N TYR A 73 -15.82 2.84 1.82
CA TYR A 73 -16.53 1.89 0.97
C TYR A 73 -16.28 0.44 1.41
N ALA A 74 -15.01 0.02 1.53
CA ALA A 74 -14.67 -1.34 1.92
C ALA A 74 -15.19 -1.69 3.33
N LEU A 75 -15.08 -0.76 4.28
CA LEU A 75 -15.58 -0.96 5.63
C LEU A 75 -17.11 -0.98 5.69
N HIS A 76 -17.82 -0.21 4.86
CA HIS A 76 -19.28 -0.28 4.81
C HIS A 76 -19.76 -1.69 4.46
N ASN A 77 -19.09 -2.35 3.50
CA ASN A 77 -19.41 -3.72 3.12
C ASN A 77 -19.16 -4.73 4.27
N LEU A 78 -18.16 -4.48 5.12
CA LEU A 78 -17.85 -5.33 6.28
C LEU A 78 -18.70 -5.02 7.53
N TYR A 79 -19.16 -3.77 7.65
CA TYR A 79 -19.88 -3.22 8.79
C TYR A 79 -21.08 -2.36 8.33
N PRO A 80 -22.11 -2.98 7.71
CA PRO A 80 -23.21 -2.23 7.07
C PRO A 80 -24.00 -1.34 8.04
N ASN A 81 -24.01 -1.70 9.33
CA ASN A 81 -24.72 -0.97 10.38
C ASN A 81 -23.83 -0.02 11.20
N LEU A 82 -22.52 0.02 10.94
CA LEU A 82 -21.62 0.90 11.67
C LEU A 82 -21.82 2.35 11.21
N LYS A 83 -21.86 3.24 12.20
CA LYS A 83 -22.01 4.68 12.01
C LYS A 83 -20.89 5.42 12.73
N LEU A 84 -20.47 6.55 12.17
CA LEU A 84 -19.57 7.51 12.79
C LEU A 84 -20.26 8.86 12.75
N ASP A 85 -20.36 9.53 13.91
CA ASP A 85 -21.14 10.76 14.07
C ASP A 85 -22.58 10.63 13.52
N ASP A 86 -23.24 9.51 13.82
CA ASP A 86 -24.58 9.10 13.34
C ASP A 86 -24.74 8.87 11.82
N TYR A 87 -23.69 9.08 11.03
CA TYR A 87 -23.69 8.80 9.58
C TYR A 87 -23.15 7.41 9.26
N PRO A 88 -23.82 6.64 8.37
CA PRO A 88 -23.29 5.39 7.83
C PRO A 88 -21.95 5.58 7.10
N LEU A 89 -21.12 4.54 7.04
CA LEU A 89 -19.80 4.61 6.41
C LEU A 89 -19.84 4.94 4.91
N ASN A 90 -20.86 4.50 4.17
CA ASN A 90 -21.01 4.87 2.75
C ASN A 90 -21.31 6.37 2.57
N THR A 91 -21.94 7.04 3.54
CA THR A 91 -22.09 8.51 3.54
C THR A 91 -20.74 9.20 3.67
N TRP A 92 -19.87 8.71 4.56
CA TRP A 92 -18.49 9.19 4.65
C TRP A 92 -17.72 8.94 3.35
N SER A 93 -17.82 7.75 2.77
CA SER A 93 -17.24 7.44 1.45
C SER A 93 -17.67 8.46 0.40
N ALA A 94 -18.98 8.75 0.29
CA ALA A 94 -19.51 9.70 -0.66
C ALA A 94 -18.96 11.13 -0.44
N ALA A 95 -18.82 11.57 0.81
CA ALA A 95 -18.28 12.89 1.13
C ALA A 95 -16.81 13.06 0.72
N TYR A 96 -15.98 12.01 0.86
CA TYR A 96 -14.60 12.04 0.37
C TYR A 96 -14.53 11.93 -1.17
N ILE A 97 -15.45 11.20 -1.82
CA ILE A 97 -15.58 11.21 -3.29
C ILE A 97 -15.93 12.62 -3.78
N GLU A 98 -16.88 13.29 -3.14
CA GLU A 98 -17.27 14.67 -3.48
C GLU A 98 -16.07 15.63 -3.32
N GLN A 99 -15.28 15.49 -2.26
CA GLN A 99 -14.04 16.25 -2.08
C GLN A 99 -13.07 16.04 -3.25
N ALA A 100 -12.94 14.81 -3.77
CA ALA A 100 -12.11 14.56 -4.95
C ALA A 100 -12.72 15.19 -6.22
N GLN A 101 -14.03 15.04 -6.43
CA GLN A 101 -14.75 15.55 -7.60
C GLN A 101 -14.71 17.08 -7.71
N THR A 102 -14.82 17.80 -6.58
CA THR A 102 -14.71 19.27 -6.58
C THR A 102 -13.34 19.77 -7.08
N HIS A 103 -12.31 18.93 -7.02
CA HIS A 103 -10.95 19.23 -7.48
C HIS A 103 -10.59 18.54 -8.81
N ILE A 104 -11.53 17.85 -9.47
CA ILE A 104 -11.27 17.02 -10.65
C ILE A 104 -10.58 17.77 -11.80
N LYS A 105 -10.89 19.06 -11.97
CA LYS A 105 -10.30 19.92 -13.01
C LYS A 105 -8.80 20.15 -12.84
N ASN A 106 -8.27 19.91 -11.65
CA ASN A 106 -6.85 20.05 -11.34
C ASN A 106 -6.09 18.73 -11.45
N PHE A 107 -6.78 17.61 -11.65
CA PHE A 107 -6.13 16.31 -11.77
C PHE A 107 -5.47 16.14 -13.13
N PRO A 108 -4.20 15.72 -13.16
CA PRO A 108 -3.55 15.43 -14.43
C PRO A 108 -4.21 14.20 -15.07
N ALA A 109 -4.39 14.26 -16.39
CA ALA A 109 -4.75 13.10 -17.19
C ALA A 109 -3.78 11.93 -16.95
N PRO A 110 -4.22 10.67 -17.12
CA PRO A 110 -3.31 9.52 -17.18
C PRO A 110 -2.20 9.75 -18.20
N THR A 111 -0.98 9.37 -17.83
CA THR A 111 0.20 9.45 -18.71
C THR A 111 1.02 8.18 -18.58
N PRO A 112 1.92 7.87 -19.52
CA PRO A 112 2.85 6.74 -19.40
C PRO A 112 3.65 6.73 -18.09
N GLY A 113 3.92 7.92 -17.54
CA GLY A 113 4.64 8.11 -16.28
C GLY A 113 3.78 8.05 -15.02
N LYS A 114 2.45 8.15 -15.13
CA LYS A 114 1.49 8.19 -14.00
C LYS A 114 0.13 7.63 -14.42
N CYS A 115 0.03 6.31 -14.44
CA CYS A 115 -1.17 5.56 -14.82
C CYS A 115 -1.47 4.34 -13.92
N GLY A 116 -0.88 4.27 -12.74
CA GLY A 116 -1.21 3.24 -11.75
C GLY A 116 -2.28 3.69 -10.77
N VAL A 117 -2.35 3.02 -9.60
CA VAL A 117 -3.35 3.31 -8.55
C VAL A 117 -3.24 4.71 -7.95
N SER A 118 -2.15 5.43 -8.18
CA SER A 118 -1.98 6.81 -7.72
C SER A 118 -2.52 7.86 -8.70
N ASN A 119 -3.01 7.43 -9.87
CA ASN A 119 -3.67 8.33 -10.81
C ASN A 119 -5.07 8.66 -10.31
N ASP A 120 -5.35 9.95 -10.13
CA ASP A 120 -6.58 10.46 -9.53
C ASP A 120 -7.82 10.18 -10.40
N ILE A 121 -7.74 10.44 -11.71
CA ILE A 121 -8.87 10.25 -12.62
C ILE A 121 -9.26 8.78 -12.68
N MET A 122 -8.30 7.87 -12.93
CA MET A 122 -8.62 6.45 -13.04
C MET A 122 -9.07 5.84 -11.71
N SER A 123 -8.49 6.27 -10.59
CA SER A 123 -8.92 5.81 -9.27
C SER A 123 -10.33 6.29 -8.93
N LEU A 124 -10.66 7.53 -9.29
CA LEU A 124 -11.99 8.10 -9.09
C LEU A 124 -13.02 7.42 -9.99
N LEU A 125 -12.71 7.18 -11.27
CA LEU A 125 -13.57 6.42 -12.19
C LEU A 125 -13.84 5.02 -11.64
N ALA A 126 -12.80 4.29 -11.23
CA ALA A 126 -12.95 2.93 -10.69
C ALA A 126 -13.83 2.92 -9.43
N LEU A 127 -13.57 3.81 -8.46
CA LEU A 127 -14.36 3.88 -7.23
C LEU A 127 -15.80 4.35 -7.49
N TYR A 128 -15.99 5.30 -8.40
CA TYR A 128 -17.31 5.78 -8.79
C TYR A 128 -18.12 4.70 -9.50
N ALA A 129 -17.54 3.99 -10.47
CA ALA A 129 -18.19 2.88 -11.16
C ALA A 129 -18.72 1.83 -10.17
N VAL A 130 -17.90 1.46 -9.18
CA VAL A 130 -18.26 0.48 -8.15
C VAL A 130 -19.37 0.99 -7.22
N THR A 131 -19.27 2.24 -6.76
CA THR A 131 -20.21 2.81 -5.78
C THR A 131 -21.53 3.25 -6.39
N ALA A 132 -21.52 3.75 -7.63
CA ALA A 132 -22.71 4.17 -8.38
C ALA A 132 -23.33 3.04 -9.22
N GLN A 133 -22.64 1.89 -9.35
CA GLN A 133 -23.04 0.77 -10.21
C GLN A 133 -23.25 1.22 -11.66
N ASP A 134 -22.34 2.05 -12.17
CA ASP A 134 -22.43 2.68 -13.48
C ASP A 134 -21.53 2.00 -14.53
N PRO A 135 -22.09 1.26 -15.50
CA PRO A 135 -21.32 0.59 -16.54
C PRO A 135 -20.69 1.55 -17.55
N ASP A 136 -21.23 2.76 -17.74
CA ASP A 136 -20.64 3.74 -18.66
C ASP A 136 -19.28 4.23 -18.11
N THR A 137 -19.19 4.42 -16.79
CA THR A 137 -17.93 4.74 -16.11
C THR A 137 -16.89 3.61 -16.25
N VAL A 138 -17.32 2.33 -16.33
CA VAL A 138 -16.41 1.21 -16.62
C VAL A 138 -15.78 1.38 -18.01
N LYS A 139 -16.60 1.73 -19.00
CA LYS A 139 -16.11 2.00 -20.35
C LYS A 139 -15.13 3.17 -20.36
N GLU A 140 -15.42 4.27 -19.65
CA GLU A 140 -14.48 5.40 -19.53
C GLU A 140 -13.13 4.99 -18.92
N LEU A 141 -13.15 4.11 -17.90
CA LEU A 141 -11.92 3.56 -17.33
C LEU A 141 -11.14 2.73 -18.36
N CYS A 142 -11.81 1.87 -19.13
CA CYS A 142 -11.21 1.06 -20.19
C CYS A 142 -10.69 1.89 -21.37
N ASP A 143 -11.34 3.01 -21.71
CA ASP A 143 -10.89 3.92 -22.78
C ASP A 143 -9.49 4.51 -22.48
N HIS A 144 -9.07 4.55 -21.21
CA HIS A 144 -7.70 4.93 -20.81
C HIS A 144 -6.62 3.87 -21.11
N ALA A 145 -6.99 2.67 -21.54
CA ALA A 145 -6.05 1.62 -21.93
C ALA A 145 -5.08 2.07 -23.02
N ALA A 146 -5.46 3.03 -23.88
CA ALA A 146 -4.57 3.60 -24.89
C ALA A 146 -3.22 4.07 -24.31
N VAL A 147 -3.22 4.67 -23.10
CA VAL A 147 -1.99 5.08 -22.39
C VAL A 147 -1.18 3.87 -21.93
N MET A 148 -1.84 2.77 -21.56
CA MET A 148 -1.15 1.52 -21.20
C MET A 148 -0.47 0.88 -22.41
N LEU A 149 -0.94 1.11 -23.62
CA LEU A 149 -0.34 0.51 -24.82
C LEU A 149 0.88 1.28 -25.34
N GLU A 150 1.18 2.46 -24.78
CA GLU A 150 2.37 3.24 -25.16
C GLU A 150 3.67 2.55 -24.72
N PRO A 151 4.69 2.40 -25.59
CA PRO A 151 5.90 1.62 -25.29
C PRO A 151 6.68 2.06 -24.04
N GLU A 152 6.66 3.35 -23.72
CA GLU A 152 7.37 3.97 -22.60
C GLU A 152 6.63 3.87 -21.26
N THR A 153 5.40 3.36 -21.25
CA THR A 153 4.59 3.30 -20.04
C THR A 153 5.24 2.46 -18.95
N ASN A 154 5.24 3.00 -17.73
CA ASN A 154 5.76 2.29 -16.56
C ASN A 154 4.95 1.02 -16.30
N ASN A 155 5.59 -0.01 -15.77
CA ASN A 155 4.90 -1.27 -15.48
C ASN A 155 4.51 -1.44 -14.01
N GLU A 156 5.12 -0.68 -13.10
CA GLU A 156 4.95 -0.92 -11.67
C GLU A 156 3.57 -0.52 -11.13
N TRP A 157 3.27 -0.86 -9.87
CA TRP A 157 1.90 -0.80 -9.36
C TRP A 157 1.43 0.62 -9.02
N MET A 158 2.32 1.52 -8.61
CA MET A 158 1.89 2.85 -8.17
C MET A 158 1.56 3.78 -9.33
N TYR A 159 2.38 3.76 -10.37
CA TYR A 159 2.36 4.71 -11.49
C TYR A 159 2.26 4.02 -12.86
N GLY A 160 2.14 2.70 -12.93
CA GLY A 160 2.19 1.95 -14.17
C GLY A 160 1.06 0.94 -14.38
N ARG A 161 1.22 0.15 -15.44
CA ARG A 161 0.26 -0.86 -15.92
C ARG A 161 -0.22 -1.82 -14.83
N ALA A 162 0.66 -2.28 -13.94
CA ALA A 162 0.26 -3.19 -12.86
C ALA A 162 -0.75 -2.55 -11.88
N GLY A 163 -0.70 -1.23 -11.71
CA GLY A 163 -1.70 -0.50 -10.92
C GLY A 163 -3.04 -0.39 -11.64
N TYR A 164 -2.99 -0.20 -12.95
CA TYR A 164 -4.19 -0.20 -13.78
C TYR A 164 -4.89 -1.56 -13.77
N LEU A 165 -4.14 -2.67 -13.80
CA LEU A 165 -4.69 -4.03 -13.63
C LEU A 165 -5.45 -4.18 -12.31
N TYR A 166 -4.98 -3.57 -11.22
CA TYR A 166 -5.74 -3.56 -9.96
C TYR A 166 -7.09 -2.84 -10.12
N LEU A 167 -7.12 -1.67 -10.76
CA LEU A 167 -8.34 -0.91 -10.98
C LEU A 167 -9.35 -1.67 -11.85
N LEU A 168 -8.88 -2.37 -12.88
CA LEU A 168 -9.70 -3.25 -13.71
C LEU A 168 -10.32 -4.39 -12.87
N ARG A 169 -9.54 -5.05 -12.01
CA ARG A 169 -10.09 -6.09 -11.12
C ARG A 169 -11.11 -5.53 -10.12
N LEU A 170 -10.89 -4.30 -9.63
CA LEU A 170 -11.80 -3.63 -8.71
C LEU A 170 -13.18 -3.44 -9.34
N VAL A 171 -13.25 -2.94 -10.59
CA VAL A 171 -14.52 -2.81 -11.30
C VAL A 171 -15.08 -4.19 -11.69
N ARG A 172 -14.24 -5.14 -12.14
CA ARG A 172 -14.69 -6.51 -12.49
C ARG A 172 -15.49 -7.17 -11.36
N GLY A 173 -15.03 -7.03 -10.11
CA GLY A 173 -15.70 -7.59 -8.93
C GLY A 173 -17.09 -7.00 -8.65
N ALA A 174 -17.39 -5.79 -9.12
CA ALA A 174 -18.67 -5.13 -8.91
C ALA A 174 -19.70 -5.40 -10.01
N PHE A 175 -19.27 -5.82 -11.20
CA PHE A 175 -20.11 -5.99 -12.38
C PHE A 175 -20.27 -7.46 -12.80
N THR A 176 -20.25 -8.39 -11.84
CA THR A 176 -20.29 -9.85 -12.11
C THR A 176 -21.51 -10.34 -12.90
N ASP A 177 -22.62 -9.59 -12.89
CA ASP A 177 -23.83 -9.91 -13.64
C ASP A 177 -23.93 -9.17 -15.00
N ASN A 178 -22.98 -8.28 -15.33
CA ASN A 178 -22.93 -7.53 -16.59
C ASN A 178 -21.86 -8.11 -17.52
N LYS A 179 -22.30 -8.98 -18.43
CA LYS A 179 -21.41 -9.68 -19.38
C LYS A 179 -20.61 -8.74 -20.29
N GLU A 180 -21.25 -7.69 -20.81
CA GLU A 180 -20.58 -6.74 -21.72
C GLU A 180 -19.46 -5.99 -21.00
N ALA A 181 -19.69 -5.59 -19.75
CA ALA A 181 -18.66 -4.95 -18.93
C ALA A 181 -17.52 -5.93 -18.60
N ILE A 182 -17.83 -7.19 -18.27
CA ILE A 182 -16.80 -8.20 -17.99
C ILE A 182 -15.94 -8.46 -19.22
N GLU A 183 -16.55 -8.69 -20.39
CA GLU A 183 -15.84 -8.92 -21.65
C GLU A 183 -14.91 -7.75 -21.96
N LEU A 184 -15.41 -6.50 -21.86
CA LEU A 184 -14.59 -5.30 -22.05
C LEU A 184 -13.40 -5.23 -21.08
N ILE A 185 -13.63 -5.51 -19.80
CA ILE A 185 -12.57 -5.47 -18.78
C ILE A 185 -11.52 -6.57 -19.03
N GLU A 186 -11.94 -7.77 -19.40
CA GLU A 186 -11.06 -8.91 -19.66
C GLU A 186 -10.21 -8.68 -20.91
N ASP A 187 -10.82 -8.25 -22.02
CA ASP A 187 -10.10 -7.90 -23.25
C ASP A 187 -9.07 -6.79 -22.97
N THR A 188 -9.47 -5.76 -22.21
CA THR A 188 -8.56 -4.67 -21.82
C THR A 188 -7.40 -5.18 -20.95
N ALA A 189 -7.69 -6.07 -20.00
CA ALA A 189 -6.68 -6.62 -19.10
C ALA A 189 -5.65 -7.47 -19.86
N ASP A 190 -6.09 -8.27 -20.82
CA ASP A 190 -5.23 -9.12 -21.66
C ASP A 190 -4.23 -8.27 -22.46
N GLU A 191 -4.69 -7.23 -23.15
CA GLU A 191 -3.81 -6.32 -23.89
C GLU A 191 -2.77 -5.65 -22.98
N VAL A 192 -3.17 -5.25 -21.77
CA VAL A 192 -2.28 -4.62 -20.80
C VAL A 192 -1.23 -5.61 -20.28
N ILE A 193 -1.63 -6.85 -19.97
CA ILE A 193 -0.70 -7.91 -19.54
C ILE A 193 0.31 -8.19 -20.65
N GLU A 194 -0.15 -8.35 -21.89
CA GLU A 194 0.70 -8.58 -23.06
C GLU A 194 1.77 -7.48 -23.21
N ASN A 195 1.39 -6.21 -23.01
CA ASN A 195 2.33 -5.10 -23.03
C ASN A 195 3.33 -5.12 -21.86
N ILE A 196 2.90 -5.48 -20.64
CA ILE A 196 3.83 -5.65 -19.51
C ILE A 196 4.86 -6.74 -19.84
N VAL A 197 4.41 -7.90 -20.34
CA VAL A 197 5.30 -9.04 -20.56
C VAL A 197 6.23 -8.83 -21.75
N ALA A 198 5.80 -8.09 -22.77
CA ALA A 198 6.61 -7.72 -23.93
C ALA A 198 7.66 -6.64 -23.61
N SER A 199 7.47 -5.87 -22.53
CA SER A 199 8.41 -4.81 -22.16
C SER A 199 9.79 -5.35 -21.71
N PRO A 200 10.88 -4.58 -21.87
CA PRO A 200 12.22 -5.03 -21.54
C PRO A 200 12.39 -5.45 -20.07
N ARG A 201 13.02 -6.61 -19.85
CA ARG A 201 13.37 -7.15 -18.52
C ARG A 201 14.85 -6.94 -18.18
N PRO A 202 15.22 -6.77 -16.89
CA PRO A 202 14.31 -6.64 -15.76
C PRO A 202 13.49 -5.35 -15.86
N TRP A 203 12.23 -5.38 -15.40
CA TRP A 203 11.38 -4.19 -15.40
C TRP A 203 12.02 -3.08 -14.55
N LYS A 204 12.04 -1.86 -15.08
CA LYS A 204 12.67 -0.71 -14.43
C LYS A 204 11.67 0.41 -14.24
N TRP A 205 11.85 1.12 -13.13
CA TRP A 205 11.20 2.40 -12.86
C TRP A 205 12.30 3.41 -12.47
N HIS A 206 12.29 4.59 -13.08
CA HIS A 206 13.40 5.55 -13.02
C HIS A 206 14.79 4.92 -13.20
N GLY A 207 14.92 4.03 -14.18
CA GLY A 207 16.17 3.35 -14.53
C GLY A 207 16.64 2.26 -13.54
N LYS A 208 15.90 2.01 -12.45
CA LYS A 208 16.26 1.01 -11.43
C LYS A 208 15.33 -0.20 -11.49
N ALA A 209 15.92 -1.39 -11.36
CA ALA A 209 15.16 -2.64 -11.27
C ALA A 209 14.74 -2.88 -9.81
N TYR A 210 13.58 -2.36 -9.42
CA TYR A 210 13.06 -2.52 -8.06
C TYR A 210 12.56 -3.95 -7.83
N VAL A 211 12.63 -4.40 -6.57
CA VAL A 211 12.19 -5.75 -6.16
C VAL A 211 10.83 -5.73 -5.48
N GLY A 212 10.56 -4.73 -4.65
CA GLY A 212 9.41 -4.66 -3.74
C GLY A 212 8.04 -4.44 -4.40
N ALA A 213 6.98 -4.49 -3.60
CA ALA A 213 5.60 -4.60 -4.06
C ALA A 213 5.07 -3.35 -4.79
N VAL A 214 5.59 -2.17 -4.46
CA VAL A 214 5.08 -0.91 -5.02
C VAL A 214 5.68 -0.62 -6.39
N HIS A 215 7.02 -0.59 -6.48
CA HIS A 215 7.71 -0.17 -7.69
C HIS A 215 8.40 -1.31 -8.46
N GLY A 216 8.32 -2.55 -7.97
CA GLY A 216 9.21 -3.62 -8.35
C GLY A 216 8.56 -4.88 -8.91
N ALA A 217 9.42 -5.83 -9.28
CA ALA A 217 9.03 -7.04 -9.97
C ALA A 217 8.01 -7.90 -9.19
N ILE A 218 8.09 -7.98 -7.85
CA ILE A 218 7.10 -8.75 -7.09
C ILE A 218 5.70 -8.14 -7.21
N GLY A 219 5.61 -6.81 -7.23
CA GLY A 219 4.38 -6.07 -7.46
C GLY A 219 3.79 -6.42 -8.82
N ILE A 220 4.60 -6.29 -9.86
CA ILE A 220 4.20 -6.55 -11.25
C ILE A 220 3.70 -7.99 -11.42
N ILE A 221 4.47 -8.99 -10.98
CA ILE A 221 4.09 -10.41 -11.07
C ILE A 221 2.77 -10.67 -10.33
N THR A 222 2.61 -10.09 -9.14
CA THR A 222 1.38 -10.25 -8.35
C THR A 222 0.17 -9.74 -9.09
N GLN A 223 0.26 -8.55 -9.68
CA GLN A 223 -0.86 -7.94 -10.37
C GLN A 223 -1.23 -8.69 -11.65
N ILE A 224 -0.26 -9.23 -12.39
CA ILE A 224 -0.54 -10.09 -13.56
C ILE A 224 -1.27 -11.37 -13.10
N VAL A 225 -0.70 -12.09 -12.14
CA VAL A 225 -1.22 -13.41 -11.72
C VAL A 225 -2.61 -13.32 -11.07
N LEU A 226 -2.88 -12.26 -10.30
CA LEU A 226 -4.21 -12.05 -9.73
C LEU A 226 -5.24 -11.60 -10.78
N THR A 227 -4.81 -11.04 -11.91
CA THR A 227 -5.71 -10.70 -13.02
C THR A 227 -6.02 -11.91 -13.88
N ASP A 228 -4.97 -12.60 -14.35
CA ASP A 228 -5.07 -13.85 -15.09
C ASP A 228 -4.02 -14.86 -14.59
N PRO A 229 -4.46 -15.87 -13.81
CA PRO A 229 -3.60 -16.95 -13.31
C PRO A 229 -2.89 -17.77 -14.40
N SER A 230 -3.38 -17.77 -15.65
CA SER A 230 -2.79 -18.51 -16.76
C SER A 230 -1.36 -18.08 -17.09
N TRP A 231 -0.96 -16.87 -16.66
CA TRP A 231 0.38 -16.34 -16.81
C TRP A 231 1.39 -16.85 -15.78
N ALA A 232 0.95 -17.47 -14.68
CA ALA A 232 1.88 -17.89 -13.62
C ALA A 232 2.99 -18.84 -14.11
N PRO A 233 2.72 -19.91 -14.91
CA PRO A 233 3.79 -20.77 -15.43
C PRO A 233 4.82 -20.01 -16.30
N LYS A 234 4.39 -18.95 -17.01
CA LYS A 234 5.27 -18.13 -17.86
C LYS A 234 6.15 -17.16 -17.06
N LEU A 235 5.84 -16.94 -15.79
CA LEU A 235 6.55 -16.04 -14.87
C LEU A 235 7.36 -16.80 -13.81
N GLU A 236 7.35 -18.13 -13.85
CA GLU A 236 7.98 -18.98 -12.83
C GLU A 236 9.50 -18.75 -12.75
N ALA A 237 10.16 -18.61 -13.89
CA ALA A 237 11.60 -18.36 -13.93
C ALA A 237 11.96 -16.99 -13.32
N GLU A 238 11.19 -15.95 -13.64
CA GLU A 238 11.35 -14.60 -13.09
C GLU A 238 11.11 -14.58 -11.59
N LEU A 239 10.03 -15.21 -11.12
CA LEU A 239 9.76 -15.32 -9.68
C LEU A 239 10.87 -16.11 -8.99
N GLY A 240 11.28 -17.24 -9.56
CA GLY A 240 12.38 -18.06 -9.06
C GLY A 240 13.71 -17.29 -8.96
N ALA A 241 14.03 -16.44 -9.93
CA ALA A 241 15.19 -15.56 -9.85
C ALA A 241 15.04 -14.50 -8.75
N LEU A 242 13.84 -13.90 -8.63
CA LEU A 242 13.55 -12.87 -7.63
C LEU A 242 13.72 -13.40 -6.20
N LEU A 243 13.23 -14.63 -5.94
CA LEU A 243 13.37 -15.31 -4.65
C LEU A 243 14.84 -15.57 -4.27
N SER A 244 15.78 -15.59 -5.23
CA SER A 244 17.22 -15.78 -4.95
C SER A 244 17.89 -14.56 -4.34
N TYR A 245 17.26 -13.38 -4.40
CA TYR A 245 17.81 -12.14 -3.85
C TYR A 245 17.51 -11.94 -2.35
N GLN A 246 16.90 -12.92 -1.67
CA GLN A 246 16.70 -12.86 -0.23
C GLN A 246 18.06 -12.79 0.48
N TYR A 247 18.24 -11.82 1.36
CA TYR A 247 19.44 -11.70 2.19
C TYR A 247 19.54 -12.84 3.22
N GLU A 248 20.72 -12.97 3.81
CA GLU A 248 20.92 -13.88 4.95
C GLU A 248 19.99 -13.57 6.12
N SER A 249 19.62 -12.30 6.31
CA SER A 249 18.66 -11.87 7.34
C SER A 249 17.20 -12.27 7.07
N GLY A 250 16.87 -12.76 5.87
CA GLY A 250 15.50 -12.99 5.44
C GLY A 250 14.84 -11.80 4.74
N ASN A 251 15.45 -10.61 4.80
CA ASN A 251 14.95 -9.43 4.10
C ASN A 251 15.22 -9.48 2.58
N PHE A 252 14.70 -8.49 1.85
CA PHE A 252 14.94 -8.31 0.42
C PHE A 252 15.56 -6.93 0.10
N PRO A 253 16.37 -6.81 -0.97
CA PRO A 253 16.84 -5.54 -1.47
C PRO A 253 15.68 -4.64 -1.92
N SER A 254 15.86 -3.33 -1.87
CA SER A 254 14.91 -2.40 -2.50
C SER A 254 14.92 -2.52 -4.02
N SER A 255 16.12 -2.69 -4.60
CA SER A 255 16.38 -2.73 -6.04
C SER A 255 17.65 -3.51 -6.34
N LEU A 256 17.83 -3.88 -7.61
CA LEU A 256 19.02 -4.56 -8.13
C LEU A 256 19.97 -3.56 -8.82
N PRO A 257 21.31 -3.77 -8.72
CA PRO A 257 21.97 -4.80 -7.91
C PRO A 257 21.72 -4.61 -6.38
N PRO A 258 21.74 -5.70 -5.58
CA PRO A 258 21.41 -5.63 -4.16
C PRO A 258 22.28 -4.62 -3.40
N GLY A 259 21.62 -3.76 -2.62
CA GLY A 259 22.26 -2.72 -1.83
C GLY A 259 22.40 -3.11 -0.35
N ARG A 260 22.27 -2.10 0.53
CA ARG A 260 22.25 -2.34 1.97
C ARG A 260 20.92 -2.96 2.40
N ASP A 261 20.98 -4.02 3.20
CA ASP A 261 19.85 -4.57 3.91
C ASP A 261 19.38 -3.61 5.02
N ARG A 262 18.31 -2.85 4.77
CA ARG A 262 17.85 -1.80 5.71
C ARG A 262 16.34 -1.62 5.79
N LEU A 263 15.62 -1.71 4.67
CA LEU A 263 14.18 -1.40 4.61
C LEU A 263 13.39 -2.68 4.85
N VAL A 264 12.53 -2.66 5.86
CA VAL A 264 11.58 -3.75 6.19
C VAL A 264 10.20 -3.13 6.12
N GLN A 265 9.72 -2.94 4.89
CA GLN A 265 8.52 -2.17 4.56
C GLN A 265 7.75 -2.88 3.43
N PHE A 266 6.46 -2.59 3.28
CA PHE A 266 5.67 -3.11 2.15
C PHE A 266 6.22 -2.60 0.81
N CYS A 267 6.57 -1.32 0.69
CA CYS A 267 7.17 -0.79 -0.53
C CYS A 267 8.53 -1.41 -0.86
N HIS A 268 9.36 -1.65 0.14
CA HIS A 268 10.72 -2.14 -0.01
C HIS A 268 11.10 -3.09 1.14
N GLY A 269 11.20 -4.38 0.83
CA GLY A 269 11.69 -5.41 1.74
C GLY A 269 10.72 -6.58 1.92
N ALA A 270 10.99 -7.36 2.96
CA ALA A 270 10.27 -8.58 3.30
C ALA A 270 8.73 -8.44 3.37
N PRO A 271 8.14 -7.41 4.01
CA PRO A 271 6.69 -7.33 4.17
C PRO A 271 5.91 -7.36 2.84
N GLY A 272 6.34 -6.58 1.86
CA GLY A 272 5.69 -6.55 0.54
C GLY A 272 5.86 -7.86 -0.21
N VAL A 273 7.05 -8.47 -0.12
CA VAL A 273 7.33 -9.77 -0.74
C VAL A 273 6.48 -10.87 -0.12
N VAL A 274 6.41 -10.96 1.21
CA VAL A 274 5.58 -11.96 1.90
C VAL A 274 4.12 -11.83 1.50
N SER A 275 3.58 -10.60 1.55
CA SER A 275 2.17 -10.33 1.23
C SER A 275 1.82 -10.73 -0.22
N SER A 276 2.72 -10.43 -1.14
CA SER A 276 2.62 -10.85 -2.55
C SER A 276 2.62 -12.36 -2.68
N LEU A 277 3.64 -13.01 -2.10
CA LEU A 277 3.83 -14.46 -2.21
C LEU A 277 2.67 -15.24 -1.61
N LEU A 278 2.11 -14.82 -0.47
CA LEU A 278 0.92 -15.47 0.11
C LEU A 278 -0.26 -15.47 -0.86
N SER A 279 -0.41 -14.40 -1.66
CA SER A 279 -1.52 -14.25 -2.59
C SER A 279 -1.34 -15.07 -3.85
N ILE A 280 -0.10 -15.17 -4.35
CA ILE A 280 0.18 -15.85 -5.62
C ILE A 280 0.68 -17.27 -5.47
N ARG A 281 1.06 -17.70 -4.26
CA ARG A 281 1.60 -19.05 -3.99
C ARG A 281 0.78 -20.14 -4.66
N PRO A 282 -0.58 -20.19 -4.57
CA PRO A 282 -1.37 -21.27 -5.16
C PRO A 282 -1.18 -21.48 -6.66
N PHE A 283 -0.68 -20.47 -7.39
CA PHE A 283 -0.48 -20.50 -8.84
C PHE A 283 0.93 -20.93 -9.26
N PHE A 284 1.85 -21.18 -8.31
CA PHE A 284 3.23 -21.61 -8.57
C PHE A 284 3.55 -22.93 -7.84
N PRO A 285 2.95 -24.06 -8.23
CA PRO A 285 3.11 -25.34 -7.54
C PRO A 285 4.57 -25.80 -7.44
N GLU A 286 5.37 -25.61 -8.50
CA GLU A 286 6.78 -25.99 -8.54
C GLU A 286 7.66 -25.13 -7.62
N LEU A 287 7.18 -23.95 -7.22
CA LEU A 287 7.88 -23.06 -6.29
C LEU A 287 7.30 -23.11 -4.87
N HIS A 288 6.26 -23.89 -4.59
CA HIS A 288 5.57 -23.90 -3.29
C HIS A 288 6.54 -24.03 -2.09
N GLU A 289 7.38 -25.06 -2.07
CA GLU A 289 8.31 -25.25 -0.95
C GLU A 289 9.32 -24.10 -0.81
N ARG A 290 9.75 -23.55 -1.95
CA ARG A 290 10.70 -22.44 -1.96
C ARG A 290 10.05 -21.17 -1.44
N ILE A 291 8.82 -20.89 -1.87
CA ILE A 291 8.00 -19.79 -1.40
C ILE A 291 7.79 -19.90 0.11
N ASP A 292 7.46 -21.08 0.62
CA ASP A 292 7.25 -21.31 2.06
C ASP A 292 8.51 -21.05 2.89
N ARG A 293 9.67 -21.53 2.42
CA ARG A 293 10.96 -21.25 3.08
C ARG A 293 11.29 -19.75 3.07
N VAL A 294 11.06 -19.08 1.94
CA VAL A 294 11.28 -17.63 1.82
C VAL A 294 10.36 -16.85 2.76
N ILE A 295 9.07 -17.18 2.79
CA ILE A 295 8.09 -16.54 3.68
C ILE A 295 8.49 -16.73 5.14
N THR A 296 8.85 -17.96 5.54
CA THR A 296 9.26 -18.27 6.92
C THR A 296 10.43 -17.37 7.35
N LYS A 297 11.50 -17.35 6.56
CA LYS A 297 12.69 -16.55 6.85
C LYS A 297 12.41 -15.04 6.80
N ALA A 298 11.56 -14.60 5.88
CA ALA A 298 11.17 -13.20 5.79
C ALA A 298 10.35 -12.76 7.00
N ARG A 299 9.47 -13.62 7.54
CA ARG A 299 8.71 -13.34 8.76
C ARG A 299 9.60 -13.25 10.00
N GLU A 300 10.66 -14.03 10.10
CA GLU A 300 11.68 -13.87 11.15
C GLU A 300 12.29 -12.46 11.12
N CYS A 301 12.65 -11.99 9.92
CA CYS A 301 13.14 -10.62 9.73
C CYS A 301 12.12 -9.55 10.17
N ILE A 302 10.86 -9.71 9.77
CA ILE A 302 9.78 -8.78 10.12
C ILE A 302 9.52 -8.81 11.62
N TRP A 303 9.56 -9.97 12.25
CA TRP A 303 9.41 -10.10 13.70
C TRP A 303 10.50 -9.35 14.46
N GLU A 304 11.75 -9.40 13.99
CA GLU A 304 12.89 -8.73 14.62
C GLU A 304 12.92 -7.22 14.34
N ARG A 305 12.60 -6.80 13.11
CA ARG A 305 12.88 -5.45 12.59
C ARG A 305 11.66 -4.66 12.12
N GLY A 306 10.46 -5.21 12.29
CA GLY A 306 9.21 -4.67 11.74
C GLY A 306 8.54 -3.58 12.59
N LEU A 307 9.01 -3.35 13.82
CA LEU A 307 8.53 -2.28 14.71
C LEU A 307 9.20 -0.95 14.36
N LEU A 308 8.75 -0.35 13.25
CA LEU A 308 9.33 0.87 12.68
C LEU A 308 9.06 2.11 13.54
N THR A 309 9.98 3.08 13.48
CA THR A 309 9.82 4.41 14.10
C THR A 309 8.98 5.37 13.25
N LYS A 310 8.72 5.01 12.00
CA LYS A 310 7.75 5.70 11.15
C LYS A 310 6.34 5.50 11.69
N GLU A 311 5.53 6.52 11.51
CA GLU A 311 4.12 6.49 11.89
C GLU A 311 3.41 5.23 11.34
N PRO A 312 2.63 4.51 12.16
CA PRO A 312 2.00 3.27 11.73
C PRO A 312 1.04 3.46 10.54
N CYS A 313 1.38 2.86 9.41
CA CYS A 313 0.64 2.88 8.16
C CYS A 313 0.84 1.56 7.38
N LEU A 314 0.18 1.40 6.23
CA LEU A 314 0.28 0.19 5.40
C LEU A 314 1.59 0.10 4.60
N CYS A 315 2.07 1.19 4.00
CA CYS A 315 3.19 1.13 3.08
C CYS A 315 4.53 0.86 3.78
N HIS A 316 4.81 1.60 4.84
CA HIS A 316 6.12 1.60 5.47
C HIS A 316 6.06 1.91 6.97
N GLY A 317 5.02 1.41 7.62
CA GLY A 317 4.82 1.48 9.06
C GLY A 317 4.47 0.12 9.65
N ILE A 318 4.27 0.11 10.97
CA ILE A 318 4.03 -1.13 11.74
C ILE A 318 2.76 -1.86 11.26
N SER A 319 1.69 -1.14 10.90
CA SER A 319 0.42 -1.75 10.48
C SER A 319 0.58 -2.65 9.25
N GLY A 320 1.31 -2.19 8.23
CA GLY A 320 1.61 -3.02 7.05
C GLY A 320 2.55 -4.18 7.37
N ASN A 321 3.56 -3.95 8.20
CA ASN A 321 4.47 -5.02 8.62
C ASN A 321 3.74 -6.11 9.40
N ALA A 322 2.76 -5.74 10.22
CA ALA A 322 1.93 -6.69 10.96
C ALA A 322 1.16 -7.61 10.00
N LEU A 323 0.56 -7.08 8.92
CA LEU A 323 -0.20 -7.88 7.95
C LEU A 323 0.63 -8.98 7.27
N ALA A 324 1.96 -8.86 7.24
CA ALA A 324 2.84 -9.91 6.72
C ALA A 324 3.09 -11.07 7.73
N LEU A 325 2.67 -10.91 8.99
CA LEU A 325 2.78 -11.91 10.06
C LEU A 325 1.45 -12.62 10.30
N ASP A 326 1.48 -13.72 11.04
CA ASP A 326 0.29 -14.49 11.41
C ASP A 326 0.09 -14.57 12.93
N GLY A 327 -1.11 -15.02 13.31
CA GLY A 327 -1.53 -15.32 14.68
C GLY A 327 -1.11 -14.25 15.70
N LYS A 328 -0.42 -14.71 16.75
CA LYS A 328 -0.02 -13.86 17.87
C LYS A 328 1.03 -12.81 17.50
N GLN A 329 1.83 -13.05 16.46
CA GLN A 329 2.83 -12.08 16.02
C GLN A 329 2.15 -10.85 15.38
N PHE A 330 1.16 -11.09 14.52
CA PHE A 330 0.30 -10.02 13.99
C PHE A 330 -0.38 -9.23 15.11
N GLU A 331 -1.06 -9.91 16.04
CA GLU A 331 -1.73 -9.26 17.17
C GLU A 331 -0.79 -8.41 18.02
N HIS A 332 0.43 -8.89 18.24
CA HIS A 332 1.45 -8.20 19.03
C HIS A 332 1.94 -6.93 18.35
N LEU A 333 2.34 -6.98 17.07
CA LEU A 333 2.78 -5.79 16.35
C LEU A 333 1.67 -4.73 16.30
N MET A 334 0.41 -5.16 16.13
CA MET A 334 -0.73 -4.25 16.15
C MET A 334 -0.86 -3.48 17.47
N THR A 335 -0.38 -4.00 18.60
CA THR A 335 -0.43 -3.26 19.87
C THR A 335 0.36 -1.95 19.87
N TYR A 336 1.36 -1.82 18.99
CA TYR A 336 2.17 -0.62 18.80
C TYR A 336 1.52 0.40 17.84
N THR A 337 0.35 0.11 17.29
CA THR A 337 -0.36 1.00 16.36
C THR A 337 -1.52 1.73 17.02
N THR A 338 -1.70 1.61 18.33
CA THR A 338 -2.75 2.35 19.04
C THR A 338 -2.43 3.84 19.09
N GLY A 339 -3.46 4.68 19.19
CA GLY A 339 -3.27 6.13 19.34
C GLY A 339 -2.47 6.52 20.60
N HIS A 340 -2.48 5.68 21.65
CA HIS A 340 -1.66 5.88 22.83
C HIS A 340 -0.17 5.66 22.54
N GLU A 341 0.18 4.55 21.88
CA GLU A 341 1.58 4.23 21.54
C GLU A 341 2.16 5.26 20.57
N ILE A 342 1.39 5.70 19.57
CA ILE A 342 1.82 6.77 18.65
C ILE A 342 2.16 8.05 19.41
N LYS A 343 1.30 8.47 20.37
CA LYS A 343 1.56 9.64 21.22
C LYS A 343 2.77 9.43 22.13
N SER A 344 2.97 8.22 22.66
CA SER A 344 4.15 7.90 23.47
C SER A 344 5.43 7.99 22.65
N MET A 345 5.49 7.35 21.48
CA MET A 345 6.64 7.42 20.56
C MET A 345 6.96 8.86 20.17
N ALA A 346 5.93 9.69 19.92
CA ALA A 346 6.13 11.11 19.62
C ALA A 346 6.74 11.87 20.80
N LYS A 347 6.24 11.63 22.02
CA LYS A 347 6.75 12.24 23.25
C LYS A 347 8.20 11.86 23.51
N ASP A 348 8.58 10.63 23.18
CA ASP A 348 9.94 10.12 23.35
C ASP A 348 10.89 10.54 22.21
N GLY A 349 10.41 11.30 21.22
CA GLY A 349 11.22 11.75 20.08
C GLY A 349 11.56 10.63 19.08
N MET A 350 10.80 9.53 19.11
CA MET A 350 11.03 8.31 18.34
C MET A 350 10.08 8.14 17.16
N LEU A 351 9.16 9.08 16.94
CA LEU A 351 8.19 9.04 15.84
C LEU A 351 8.63 9.90 14.65
N GLU A 352 8.84 9.27 13.50
CA GLU A 352 8.90 9.96 12.21
C GLU A 352 7.46 10.12 11.68
N LYS A 353 7.00 11.35 11.56
CA LYS A 353 5.61 11.67 11.13
C LYS A 353 5.36 11.24 9.69
N SER A 354 4.12 10.87 9.38
CA SER A 354 3.70 10.60 8.01
C SER A 354 3.66 11.87 7.16
N ASP A 355 4.00 11.72 5.87
CA ASP A 355 3.83 12.75 4.84
C ASP A 355 2.35 12.98 4.47
N ASP A 356 1.52 11.94 4.62
CA ASP A 356 0.06 12.02 4.48
C ASP A 356 -0.59 11.17 5.59
N PRO A 357 -0.87 11.79 6.75
CA PRO A 357 -1.38 11.08 7.92
C PRO A 357 -2.85 10.68 7.79
N SER A 358 -3.57 11.13 6.76
CA SER A 358 -4.96 10.75 6.51
C SER A 358 -5.08 9.50 5.63
N ALA A 359 -4.16 9.35 4.67
CA ALA A 359 -4.26 8.43 3.55
C ALA A 359 -4.31 6.93 3.89
N LEU A 360 -4.83 6.14 2.95
CA LEU A 360 -4.87 4.69 3.04
C LEU A 360 -3.48 4.07 3.19
N TRP A 361 -2.50 4.50 2.40
CA TRP A 361 -1.20 3.82 2.39
C TRP A 361 -0.19 4.40 3.39
N CYS A 362 -0.35 5.65 3.79
CA CYS A 362 0.60 6.35 4.65
C CYS A 362 0.02 6.82 5.99
N GLY A 363 -1.28 6.66 6.25
CA GLY A 363 -1.94 7.31 7.37
C GLY A 363 -2.91 6.45 8.17
N GLU A 364 -3.79 7.16 8.88
CA GLU A 364 -4.82 6.62 9.78
C GLU A 364 -5.81 5.72 9.04
N ALA A 365 -6.15 6.01 7.78
CA ALA A 365 -7.06 5.15 7.01
C ALA A 365 -6.49 3.73 6.83
N GLY A 366 -5.20 3.60 6.52
CA GLY A 366 -4.53 2.30 6.44
C GLY A 366 -4.46 1.55 7.76
N ARG A 367 -4.24 2.30 8.83
CA ARG A 367 -4.25 1.76 10.19
C ARG A 367 -5.65 1.24 10.58
N ALA A 368 -6.70 1.95 10.21
CA ALA A 368 -8.08 1.49 10.39
C ALA A 368 -8.34 0.17 9.63
N TRP A 369 -7.88 0.06 8.37
CA TRP A 369 -7.98 -1.20 7.62
C TRP A 369 -7.31 -2.37 8.34
N ALA A 370 -6.08 -2.20 8.83
CA ALA A 370 -5.37 -3.25 9.57
C ALA A 370 -6.13 -3.68 10.85
N TRP A 371 -6.78 -2.76 11.55
CA TRP A 371 -7.65 -3.08 12.68
C TRP A 371 -8.93 -3.81 12.27
N ALA A 372 -9.54 -3.46 11.14
CA ALA A 372 -10.69 -4.19 10.60
C ALA A 372 -10.33 -5.63 10.21
N VAL A 373 -9.14 -5.83 9.62
CA VAL A 373 -8.59 -7.17 9.33
C VAL A 373 -8.39 -7.99 10.61
N ALA A 374 -7.99 -7.36 11.72
CA ALA A 374 -7.90 -8.01 13.02
C ALA A 374 -9.30 -8.34 13.60
N ASP A 375 -10.23 -7.39 13.57
CA ASP A 375 -11.57 -7.52 14.16
C ASP A 375 -12.41 -8.61 13.49
N LYS A 376 -12.46 -8.59 12.15
CA LYS A 376 -13.20 -9.57 11.36
C LYS A 376 -12.43 -10.87 11.10
N GLN A 377 -11.19 -10.97 11.58
CA GLN A 377 -10.29 -12.09 11.32
C GLN A 377 -10.14 -12.39 9.82
N LEU A 378 -10.06 -11.33 9.00
CA LEU A 378 -9.90 -11.45 7.55
C LEU A 378 -8.52 -12.04 7.21
N ASP A 379 -8.43 -12.56 5.99
CA ASP A 379 -7.14 -12.75 5.33
C ASP A 379 -6.31 -11.47 5.41
N LYS A 380 -5.00 -11.60 5.64
CA LYS A 380 -4.09 -10.47 5.88
C LYS A 380 -3.71 -9.76 4.56
N ARG A 381 -4.72 -9.24 3.88
CA ARG A 381 -4.64 -8.56 2.59
C ARG A 381 -4.58 -7.03 2.78
N PHE A 382 -3.95 -6.37 1.84
CA PHE A 382 -3.81 -4.93 1.75
C PHE A 382 -4.89 -4.37 0.81
N LEU A 383 -5.75 -3.52 1.35
CA LEU A 383 -6.76 -2.80 0.58
C LEU A 383 -6.07 -1.94 -0.48
N GLY A 384 -6.40 -2.13 -1.76
CA GLY A 384 -5.77 -1.42 -2.87
C GLY A 384 -4.74 -2.24 -3.64
N TYR A 385 -4.45 -3.48 -3.21
CA TYR A 385 -3.35 -4.27 -3.78
C TYR A 385 -3.71 -5.73 -4.06
N ASN A 386 -4.09 -6.49 -3.03
CA ASN A 386 -4.35 -7.93 -3.11
C ASN A 386 -5.61 -8.36 -2.34
N ASP A 387 -6.50 -7.42 -2.06
CA ASP A 387 -7.75 -7.61 -1.32
C ASP A 387 -8.88 -8.28 -2.13
N LEU A 388 -8.80 -8.22 -3.46
CA LEU A 388 -9.83 -8.70 -4.39
C LEU A 388 -9.77 -10.20 -4.70
#